data_AF-A0A8S9M5F5-F1
#
_entry.id   AF-A0A8S9M5F5-F1
#
_cell.length_a   1.000
_cell.length_b   1.000
_cell.length_c   1.000
_cell.angle_alpha   90.00
_cell.angle_beta   90.00
_cell.angle_gamma   90.00
#
_symmetry.space_group_name_H-M   'P 1'
#
loop_
_entity.id
_entity.type
_entity.pdbx_description
1 polymer ?
#
loop_
_entity_poly.entity_id
_entity_poly.type
_entity_poly.pdbx_seq_one_letter_code
_entity_poly.pdbx_strand_id
1 'polypeptide(L)'
;MHSFGYRANAILTFSVTALAFICAIASLSDNFSNQNPSAEIQILNINRFKKQSYENDEVSLTLDITADLESLFTWNTKQVFAFVAAEYETPKNSLNQVSLWDAIIPDKEHAKFRIQTSNKYRFIDQGHNLRGKEFNLTLHWHVMPKTGKMVIDDDLTPDCTVSFLHRGLSLKGNTYWYAQEKLDLNGPPEIKELPDFLLCFDFTTERFGPRLPLPFNAFFGDIVTLSSVGEEQLAVLLQRCTSPAFTVNIWITSKIEPNAVSWRNVFLSVDMKPLIGTLFSMFGGSFFVDEEKKVAVVLDKDRGKSFPPTRNIACIIGNNGYFKQVDLGESIGKWCYSIVCPYVPSSLQITRQLEEHTP
;
A
#
# COMPACT_ATOMS: atom_id res chain seq x y z
N MET A 1 -25.53 -35.01 -25.68
CA MET A 1 -26.31 -34.09 -24.82
C MET A 1 -25.35 -33.43 -23.84
N HIS A 2 -25.28 -32.11 -23.77
CA HIS A 2 -24.43 -31.45 -22.77
C HIS A 2 -24.96 -31.75 -21.36
N SER A 3 -24.07 -32.14 -20.44
CA SER A 3 -24.48 -32.40 -19.06
C SER A 3 -25.03 -31.11 -18.43
N PHE A 4 -25.95 -31.27 -17.48
CA PHE A 4 -26.53 -30.15 -16.73
C PHE A 4 -25.43 -29.27 -16.11
N GLY A 5 -24.38 -29.88 -15.58
CA GLY A 5 -23.23 -29.16 -14.99
C GLY A 5 -22.47 -28.30 -16.01
N TYR A 6 -22.31 -28.75 -17.25
CA TYR A 6 -21.66 -27.94 -18.29
C TYR A 6 -22.47 -26.69 -18.65
N ARG A 7 -23.79 -26.82 -18.74
CA ARG A 7 -24.70 -25.69 -19.01
C ARG A 7 -24.73 -24.70 -17.84
N ALA A 8 -24.78 -25.20 -16.61
CA ALA A 8 -24.73 -24.37 -15.41
C ALA A 8 -23.40 -23.59 -15.32
N ASN A 9 -22.27 -24.26 -15.58
CA ASN A 9 -20.95 -23.63 -15.58
C ASN A 9 -20.82 -22.55 -16.67
N ALA A 10 -21.38 -22.79 -17.86
CA ALA A 10 -21.38 -21.79 -18.93
C ALA A 10 -22.20 -20.54 -18.54
N ILE A 11 -23.37 -20.71 -17.95
CA ILE A 11 -24.20 -19.58 -17.47
C ILE A 11 -23.48 -18.80 -16.38
N LEU A 12 -22.87 -19.50 -15.42
CA LEU A 12 -22.14 -18.87 -14.32
C LEU A 12 -20.91 -18.10 -14.82
N THR A 13 -20.12 -18.73 -15.69
CA THR A 13 -18.94 -18.08 -16.28
C THR A 13 -19.33 -16.86 -17.09
N PHE A 14 -20.37 -16.97 -17.93
CA PHE A 14 -20.87 -15.83 -18.70
C PHE A 14 -21.33 -14.69 -17.79
N SER A 15 -22.09 -15.00 -16.74
CA SER A 15 -22.57 -14.00 -15.78
C SER A 15 -21.42 -13.29 -15.05
N VAL A 16 -20.40 -14.04 -14.60
CA VAL A 16 -19.22 -13.47 -13.94
C VAL A 16 -18.40 -12.61 -14.91
N THR A 17 -18.21 -13.04 -16.16
CA THR A 17 -17.49 -12.25 -17.17
C THR A 17 -18.23 -10.98 -17.56
N ALA A 18 -19.56 -11.06 -17.70
CA ALA A 18 -20.40 -9.89 -17.97
C ALA A 18 -20.34 -8.90 -16.80
N LEU A 19 -20.41 -9.38 -15.55
CA LEU A 19 -20.27 -8.54 -14.37
C LEU A 19 -18.89 -7.87 -14.31
N ALA A 20 -17.81 -8.62 -14.57
CA ALA A 20 -16.45 -8.08 -14.59
C ALA A 20 -16.29 -6.99 -15.67
N PHE A 21 -16.88 -7.21 -16.85
CA PHE A 21 -16.85 -6.23 -17.95
C PHE A 21 -17.65 -4.97 -17.62
N ILE A 22 -18.83 -5.12 -17.01
CA ILE A 22 -19.61 -3.98 -16.51
C ILE A 22 -18.81 -3.22 -15.46
N CYS A 23 -18.21 -3.88 -14.46
CA CYS A 23 -17.37 -3.23 -13.46
C CYS A 23 -16.17 -2.50 -14.07
N ALA A 24 -15.55 -3.05 -15.12
CA ALA A 24 -14.43 -2.41 -15.83
C ALA A 24 -14.87 -1.16 -16.60
N ILE A 25 -15.98 -1.24 -17.36
CA ILE A 25 -16.55 -0.07 -18.04
C ILE A 25 -16.95 0.99 -17.03
N ALA A 26 -17.57 0.58 -15.95
CA ALA A 26 -17.97 1.46 -14.89
C ALA A 26 -16.71 2.15 -14.35
N SER A 27 -15.70 1.42 -13.86
CA SER A 27 -14.44 2.03 -13.37
C SER A 27 -13.75 2.97 -14.37
N LEU A 28 -13.89 2.75 -15.68
CA LEU A 28 -13.36 3.65 -16.71
C LEU A 28 -14.23 4.89 -16.93
N SER A 29 -15.55 4.77 -16.80
CA SER A 29 -16.50 5.87 -16.98
C SER A 29 -16.32 6.99 -15.95
N ASP A 30 -15.79 6.67 -14.78
CA ASP A 30 -15.47 7.63 -13.71
C ASP A 30 -14.49 8.72 -14.14
N ASN A 31 -13.53 8.37 -15.01
CA ASN A 31 -12.53 9.31 -15.52
C ASN A 31 -13.12 10.38 -16.44
N PHE A 32 -14.37 10.23 -16.88
CA PHE A 32 -15.06 11.18 -17.74
C PHE A 32 -15.98 12.13 -16.97
N SER A 33 -16.06 12.01 -15.64
CA SER A 33 -16.83 12.94 -14.82
C SER A 33 -16.07 14.26 -14.65
N ASN A 34 -16.72 15.38 -14.98
CA ASN A 34 -16.15 16.70 -14.72
C ASN A 34 -16.15 16.98 -13.21
N GLN A 35 -14.96 17.02 -12.62
CA GLN A 35 -14.75 17.34 -11.21
C GLN A 35 -14.39 18.82 -11.07
N ASN A 36 -15.28 19.60 -10.45
CA ASN A 36 -15.07 21.01 -10.15
C ASN A 36 -15.44 21.29 -8.69
N PRO A 37 -14.69 20.74 -7.72
CA PRO A 37 -14.91 21.05 -6.31
C PRO A 37 -14.54 22.50 -6.01
N SER A 38 -15.19 23.08 -5.00
CA SER A 38 -14.88 24.42 -4.50
C SER A 38 -14.77 24.41 -2.99
N ALA A 39 -13.80 25.13 -2.44
CA ALA A 39 -13.60 25.24 -1.01
C ALA A 39 -13.13 26.65 -0.64
N GLU A 40 -13.65 27.16 0.46
CA GLU A 40 -13.26 28.42 1.08
C GLU A 40 -13.02 28.19 2.57
N ILE A 41 -11.87 28.65 3.06
CA ILE A 41 -11.46 28.49 4.46
C ILE A 41 -11.15 29.87 5.03
N GLN A 42 -11.77 30.20 6.16
CA GLN A 42 -11.52 31.44 6.88
C GLN A 42 -11.07 31.17 8.32
N ILE A 43 -10.14 31.97 8.82
CA ILE A 43 -9.71 31.92 10.22
C ILE A 43 -10.59 32.87 11.02
N LEU A 44 -11.41 32.33 11.92
CA LEU A 44 -12.30 33.12 12.77
C LEU A 44 -11.58 33.68 14.00
N ASN A 45 -10.74 32.86 14.64
CA ASN A 45 -10.03 33.27 15.85
C ASN A 45 -8.73 32.49 16.05
N ILE A 46 -7.74 33.16 16.65
CA ILE A 46 -6.48 32.55 17.10
C ILE A 46 -6.57 32.42 18.63
N ASN A 47 -6.95 31.23 19.10
CA ASN A 47 -7.36 31.01 20.48
C ASN A 47 -6.17 30.97 21.45
N ARG A 48 -5.00 30.50 21.02
CA ARG A 48 -3.83 30.32 21.90
C ARG A 48 -2.54 30.37 21.11
N PHE A 49 -1.61 31.22 21.57
CA PHE A 49 -0.20 31.24 21.13
C PHE A 49 0.68 31.14 22.38
N LYS A 50 1.10 29.93 22.76
CA LYS A 50 1.85 29.74 24.02
C LYS A 50 3.33 29.50 23.73
N LYS A 51 4.21 30.32 24.33
CA LYS A 51 5.65 30.04 24.38
C LYS A 51 5.90 29.06 25.53
N GLN A 52 6.16 27.79 25.23
CA GLN A 52 6.56 26.82 26.25
C GLN A 52 8.10 26.85 26.31
N SER A 53 8.68 27.09 27.49
CA SER A 53 10.13 27.41 27.63
C SER A 53 11.12 26.32 27.17
N TYR A 54 10.63 25.13 26.78
CA TYR A 54 11.43 23.98 26.36
C TYR A 54 10.79 23.16 25.20
N GLU A 55 9.69 23.61 24.59
CA GLU A 55 9.00 22.92 23.47
C GLU A 55 8.56 23.90 22.36
N ASN A 56 8.27 23.35 21.18
CA ASN A 56 7.88 24.04 19.95
C ASN A 56 6.70 25.02 20.13
N ASP A 57 6.60 26.03 19.26
CA ASP A 57 5.43 26.94 19.23
C ASP A 57 4.15 26.15 18.85
N GLU A 58 3.08 26.34 19.63
CA GLU A 58 1.76 25.72 19.39
C GLU A 58 0.72 26.81 19.11
N VAL A 59 -0.03 26.64 18.02
CA VAL A 59 -1.13 27.52 17.63
C VAL A 59 -2.45 26.74 17.63
N SER A 60 -3.45 27.30 18.30
CA SER A 60 -4.84 26.84 18.17
C SER A 60 -5.66 27.86 17.40
N LEU A 61 -6.30 27.40 16.33
CA LEU A 61 -7.09 28.19 15.39
C LEU A 61 -8.53 27.72 15.43
N THR A 62 -9.46 28.66 15.30
CA THR A 62 -10.87 28.39 14.97
C THR A 62 -11.07 28.68 13.49
N LEU A 63 -11.51 27.68 12.74
CA LEU A 63 -11.67 27.72 11.29
C LEU A 63 -13.16 27.69 10.93
N ASP A 64 -13.55 28.49 9.94
CA ASP A 64 -14.80 28.36 9.19
C ASP A 64 -14.47 27.72 7.85
N ILE A 65 -14.93 26.49 7.64
CA ILE A 65 -14.65 25.71 6.43
C ILE A 65 -15.97 25.57 5.68
N THR A 66 -16.02 26.12 4.48
CA THR A 66 -17.12 25.95 3.53
C THR A 66 -16.61 25.17 2.33
N ALA A 67 -17.22 24.04 2.01
CA ALA A 67 -16.81 23.22 0.87
C ALA A 67 -18.03 22.69 0.11
N ASP A 68 -17.89 22.68 -1.21
CA ASP A 68 -18.79 22.02 -2.15
C ASP A 68 -18.01 20.94 -2.90
N LEU A 69 -18.13 19.71 -2.40
CA LEU A 69 -17.44 18.53 -2.91
C LEU A 69 -18.40 17.58 -3.65
N GLU A 70 -19.62 18.02 -3.95
CA GLU A 70 -20.65 17.18 -4.58
C GLU A 70 -20.20 16.62 -5.93
N SER A 71 -19.38 17.37 -6.66
CA SER A 71 -18.84 16.97 -7.97
C SER A 71 -17.86 15.79 -7.90
N LEU A 72 -17.36 15.46 -6.71
CA LEU A 72 -16.50 14.29 -6.46
C LEU A 72 -17.31 13.00 -6.29
N PHE A 73 -18.61 13.08 -6.04
CA PHE A 73 -19.48 11.93 -5.88
C PHE A 73 -20.09 11.50 -7.22
N THR A 74 -19.45 10.50 -7.83
CA THR A 74 -19.97 9.78 -8.99
C THR A 74 -20.75 8.53 -8.54
N TRP A 75 -21.24 7.74 -9.50
CA TRP A 75 -21.91 6.46 -9.20
C TRP A 75 -20.95 5.44 -8.54
N ASN A 76 -19.63 5.57 -8.77
CA ASN A 76 -18.59 4.71 -8.21
C ASN A 76 -17.98 5.22 -6.91
N THR A 77 -18.22 6.47 -6.50
CA THR A 77 -17.65 6.99 -5.25
C THR A 77 -18.29 6.27 -4.07
N LYS A 78 -17.45 5.68 -3.20
CA LYS A 78 -17.88 5.10 -1.93
C LYS A 78 -17.94 6.16 -0.85
N GLN A 79 -16.87 6.95 -0.72
CA GLN A 79 -16.70 8.00 0.28
C GLN A 79 -15.58 8.95 -0.17
N VAL A 80 -15.55 10.16 0.38
CA VAL A 80 -14.46 11.13 0.17
C VAL A 80 -13.82 11.45 1.52
N PHE A 81 -12.50 11.33 1.61
CA PHE A 81 -11.74 11.81 2.76
C PHE A 81 -11.23 13.21 2.45
N ALA A 82 -11.56 14.20 3.28
CA ALA A 82 -11.13 15.59 3.10
C ALA A 82 -10.36 16.06 4.33
N PHE A 83 -9.29 16.82 4.13
CA PHE A 83 -8.52 17.39 5.23
C PHE A 83 -8.00 18.78 4.88
N VAL A 84 -7.95 19.67 5.89
CA VAL A 84 -7.38 21.01 5.76
C VAL A 84 -5.95 20.97 6.27
N ALA A 85 -5.01 21.45 5.45
CA ALA A 85 -3.62 21.59 5.82
C ALA A 85 -3.17 23.05 5.82
N ALA A 86 -2.32 23.40 6.79
CA ALA A 86 -1.53 24.63 6.77
C ALA A 86 -0.23 24.40 6.02
N GLU A 87 0.00 25.20 4.99
CA GLU A 87 1.14 25.13 4.08
C GLU A 87 2.00 26.39 4.21
N TYR A 88 3.28 26.21 4.50
CA TYR A 88 4.21 27.33 4.70
C TYR A 88 5.65 26.94 4.35
N GLU A 89 6.44 27.95 3.99
CA GLU A 89 7.83 27.76 3.59
C GLU A 89 8.80 28.05 4.75
N THR A 90 9.91 27.32 4.80
CA THR A 90 11.02 27.58 5.72
C THR A 90 12.34 27.62 4.94
N PRO A 91 13.39 28.29 5.45
CA PRO A 91 14.70 28.26 4.78
C PRO A 91 15.28 26.86 4.57
N LYS A 92 14.80 25.86 5.35
CA LYS A 92 15.22 24.46 5.28
C LYS A 92 14.35 23.63 4.33
N ASN A 93 13.04 23.92 4.26
CA ASN A 93 12.06 23.16 3.49
C ASN A 93 11.19 24.09 2.64
N SER A 94 11.13 23.81 1.34
CA SER A 94 10.33 24.57 0.37
C SER A 94 8.81 24.41 0.57
N LEU A 95 8.34 23.35 1.22
CA LEU A 95 6.94 23.16 1.57
C LEU A 95 6.85 22.39 2.90
N ASN A 96 6.23 23.00 3.91
CA ASN A 96 5.85 22.33 5.15
C ASN A 96 4.33 22.29 5.19
N GLN A 97 3.76 21.09 5.29
CA GLN A 97 2.33 20.85 5.31
C GLN A 97 1.93 20.22 6.65
N VAL A 98 1.01 20.85 7.38
CA VAL A 98 0.51 20.34 8.67
C VAL A 98 -1.01 20.23 8.61
N SER A 99 -1.54 19.01 8.71
CA SER A 99 -2.99 18.79 8.78
C SER A 99 -3.56 19.39 10.06
N LEU A 100 -4.62 20.20 9.94
CA LEU A 100 -5.32 20.86 11.04
C LEU A 100 -6.66 20.22 11.34
N TRP A 101 -7.33 19.67 10.33
CA TRP A 101 -8.66 19.09 10.43
C TRP A 101 -8.88 18.07 9.32
N ASP A 102 -9.69 17.05 9.58
CA ASP A 102 -10.07 16.00 8.64
C ASP A 102 -11.51 15.54 8.88
N ALA A 103 -12.15 15.07 7.82
CA ALA A 103 -13.42 14.35 7.88
C ALA A 103 -13.57 13.34 6.74
N ILE A 104 -14.37 12.31 7.01
CA ILE A 104 -14.87 11.39 6.00
C ILE A 104 -16.30 11.82 5.65
N ILE A 105 -16.52 12.07 4.36
CA ILE A 105 -17.81 12.41 3.78
C ILE A 105 -18.37 11.10 3.18
N PRO A 106 -19.42 10.52 3.79
CA PRO A 106 -19.88 9.18 3.43
C PRO A 106 -20.69 9.16 2.14
N ASP A 107 -21.40 10.24 1.82
CA ASP A 107 -22.30 10.31 0.69
C ASP A 107 -22.43 11.73 0.14
N LYS A 108 -23.07 11.84 -1.02
CA LYS A 108 -23.23 13.09 -1.75
C LYS A 108 -24.07 14.13 -0.99
N GLU A 109 -25.04 13.71 -0.17
CA GLU A 109 -25.92 14.64 0.55
C GLU A 109 -25.16 15.45 1.60
N HIS A 110 -24.06 14.88 2.10
CA HIS A 110 -23.16 15.52 3.07
C HIS A 110 -21.95 16.21 2.42
N ALA A 111 -21.83 16.19 1.09
CA ALA A 111 -20.66 16.71 0.37
C ALA A 111 -20.62 18.24 0.26
N LYS A 112 -21.75 18.90 0.54
CA LYS A 112 -21.85 20.34 0.66
C LYS A 112 -22.07 20.73 2.11
N PHE A 113 -21.07 21.35 2.72
CA PHE A 113 -21.12 21.67 4.15
C PHE A 113 -20.44 22.99 4.46
N ARG A 114 -20.86 23.56 5.59
CA ARG A 114 -20.19 24.66 6.26
C ARG A 114 -20.06 24.32 7.74
N ILE A 115 -18.85 24.32 8.25
CA ILE A 115 -18.56 23.96 9.64
C ILE A 115 -17.65 25.00 10.28
N GLN A 116 -17.90 25.26 11.57
CA GLN A 116 -17.03 26.05 12.41
C GLN A 116 -16.43 25.14 13.46
N THR A 117 -15.11 24.96 13.41
CA THR A 117 -14.40 24.02 14.28
C THR A 117 -13.05 24.55 14.69
N SER A 118 -12.58 24.17 15.87
CA SER A 118 -11.17 24.31 16.21
C SER A 118 -10.32 23.29 15.46
N ASN A 119 -9.04 23.59 15.26
CA ASN A 119 -8.08 22.62 14.74
C ASN A 119 -8.04 21.36 15.62
N LYS A 120 -8.26 20.19 15.02
CA LYS A 120 -8.25 18.86 15.66
C LYS A 120 -6.83 18.40 15.98
N TYR A 121 -5.88 18.73 15.10
CA TYR A 121 -4.47 18.42 15.27
C TYR A 121 -3.67 19.67 15.63
N ARG A 122 -2.62 19.48 16.42
CA ARG A 122 -1.77 20.57 16.91
C ARG A 122 -0.95 21.13 15.75
N PHE A 123 -1.04 22.44 15.54
CA PHE A 123 -0.19 23.13 14.58
C PHE A 123 1.17 23.39 15.21
N ILE A 124 2.13 22.50 14.95
CA ILE A 124 3.49 22.52 15.50
C ILE A 124 4.49 22.52 14.35
N ASP A 125 5.46 23.42 14.40
CA ASP A 125 6.62 23.43 13.51
C ASP A 125 7.86 22.89 14.23
N GLN A 126 8.84 22.40 13.47
CA GLN A 126 10.17 22.10 13.97
C GLN A 126 10.95 23.41 14.20
N GLY A 127 10.72 24.06 15.35
CA GLY A 127 11.43 25.26 15.78
C GLY A 127 10.50 26.39 16.27
N HIS A 128 10.99 27.63 16.20
CA HIS A 128 10.27 28.84 16.64
C HIS A 128 9.80 29.71 15.46
N ASN A 129 9.51 29.09 14.30
CA ASN A 129 9.32 29.85 13.06
C ASN A 129 7.87 30.19 12.72
N LEU A 130 6.89 29.76 13.52
CA LEU A 130 5.46 30.00 13.22
C LEU A 130 5.01 31.45 13.45
N ARG A 131 5.77 32.24 14.20
CA ARG A 131 5.42 33.64 14.49
C ARG A 131 5.79 34.55 13.33
N GLY A 132 4.80 35.30 12.83
CA GLY A 132 5.03 36.29 11.77
C GLY A 132 5.28 35.68 10.39
N LYS A 133 5.02 34.39 10.22
CA LYS A 133 5.01 33.74 8.91
C LYS A 133 3.62 33.72 8.33
N GLU A 134 3.56 33.98 7.03
CA GLU A 134 2.38 33.74 6.22
C GLU A 134 2.29 32.24 5.95
N PHE A 135 1.10 31.69 6.12
CA PHE A 135 0.78 30.30 5.79
C PHE A 135 -0.55 30.28 5.04
N ASN A 136 -0.66 29.37 4.09
CA ASN A 136 -1.88 29.13 3.34
C ASN A 136 -2.67 27.98 3.99
N LEU A 137 -3.99 28.06 3.93
CA LEU A 137 -4.86 26.96 4.31
C LEU A 137 -5.45 26.35 3.05
N THR A 138 -5.13 25.08 2.81
CA THR A 138 -5.52 24.35 1.61
C THR A 138 -6.39 23.15 2.01
N LEU A 139 -7.55 22.99 1.37
CA LEU A 139 -8.36 21.79 1.50
C LEU A 139 -7.88 20.75 0.49
N HIS A 140 -7.50 19.59 0.98
CA HIS A 140 -7.13 18.41 0.21
C HIS A 140 -8.21 17.35 0.31
N TRP A 141 -8.36 16.50 -0.70
CA TRP A 141 -9.34 15.42 -0.69
C TRP A 141 -8.86 14.17 -1.43
N HIS A 142 -9.36 13.01 -0.99
CA HIS A 142 -9.16 11.73 -1.64
C HIS A 142 -10.51 11.04 -1.87
N VAL A 143 -10.76 10.67 -3.12
CA VAL A 143 -11.95 9.93 -3.52
C VAL A 143 -11.68 8.42 -3.37
N MET A 144 -12.48 7.74 -2.56
CA MET A 144 -12.39 6.30 -2.40
C MET A 144 -13.46 5.64 -3.29
N PRO A 145 -13.08 4.92 -4.36
CA PRO A 145 -14.04 4.25 -5.23
C PRO A 145 -14.58 2.95 -4.61
N LYS A 146 -15.77 2.54 -5.03
CA LYS A 146 -16.36 1.22 -4.72
C LYS A 146 -15.61 0.11 -5.45
N THR A 147 -15.14 0.38 -6.66
CA THR A 147 -14.36 -0.56 -7.46
C THR A 147 -13.36 0.20 -8.34
N GLY A 148 -12.13 -0.28 -8.44
CA GLY A 148 -11.09 0.32 -9.28
C GLY A 148 -9.90 0.86 -8.49
N LYS A 149 -9.07 1.66 -9.17
CA LYS A 149 -7.81 2.18 -8.63
C LYS A 149 -8.06 3.29 -7.61
N MET A 150 -7.47 3.16 -6.43
CA MET A 150 -7.34 4.29 -5.51
C MET A 150 -6.20 5.18 -6.03
N VAL A 151 -6.53 6.40 -6.43
CA VAL A 151 -5.51 7.42 -6.76
C VAL A 151 -5.16 8.12 -5.46
N ILE A 152 -4.02 7.74 -4.90
CA ILE A 152 -3.37 8.50 -3.83
C ILE A 152 -2.56 9.54 -4.57
N ASP A 153 -2.89 10.83 -4.41
CA ASP A 153 -2.00 11.89 -4.88
C ASP A 153 -0.67 11.72 -4.15
N ASP A 154 0.43 11.71 -4.91
CA ASP A 154 1.82 11.51 -4.44
C ASP A 154 2.29 12.58 -3.42
N ASP A 155 1.41 13.50 -3.02
CA ASP A 155 1.71 14.67 -2.16
C ASP A 155 1.50 14.43 -0.65
N LEU A 156 0.88 13.33 -0.20
CA LEU A 156 0.64 13.12 1.24
C LEU A 156 1.78 12.48 2.04
N THR A 157 2.89 12.15 1.40
CA THR A 157 4.13 11.76 2.09
C THR A 157 5.30 12.45 1.41
N PRO A 158 5.58 13.73 1.71
CA PRO A 158 6.59 14.52 0.98
C PRO A 158 7.99 13.89 1.01
N ASP A 159 8.28 13.04 2.00
CA ASP A 159 9.62 12.51 2.26
C ASP A 159 9.86 11.08 1.75
N CYS A 160 8.84 10.35 1.30
CA CYS A 160 9.02 8.95 0.90
C CYS A 160 8.20 8.52 -0.30
N THR A 161 8.72 7.53 -1.01
CA THR A 161 8.06 6.91 -2.14
C THR A 161 7.75 5.47 -1.80
N VAL A 162 6.46 5.12 -1.85
CA VAL A 162 6.02 3.72 -1.90
C VAL A 162 5.88 3.39 -3.38
N SER A 163 6.92 2.79 -3.96
CA SER A 163 6.88 2.46 -5.39
C SER A 163 5.69 1.57 -5.71
N PHE A 164 5.02 1.85 -6.83
CA PHE A 164 3.83 1.16 -7.39
C PHE A 164 3.96 -0.39 -7.44
N LEU A 165 5.19 -0.88 -7.36
CA LEU A 165 5.56 -2.29 -7.45
C LEU A 165 5.47 -3.04 -6.11
N HIS A 166 5.54 -2.33 -4.97
CA HIS A 166 5.51 -2.95 -3.64
C HIS A 166 4.08 -3.02 -3.11
N ARG A 167 3.63 -4.25 -2.86
CA ARG A 167 2.29 -4.51 -2.31
C ARG A 167 2.30 -4.34 -0.79
N GLY A 168 1.27 -3.67 -0.27
CA GLY A 168 1.02 -3.61 1.16
C GLY A 168 0.67 -4.99 1.71
N LEU A 169 1.18 -5.31 2.90
CA LEU A 169 0.88 -6.53 3.63
C LEU A 169 -0.01 -6.21 4.82
N SER A 170 -1.19 -6.80 4.88
CA SER A 170 -2.06 -6.73 6.06
C SER A 170 -1.63 -7.77 7.10
N LEU A 171 -1.35 -7.34 8.32
CA LEU A 171 -0.96 -8.20 9.44
C LEU A 171 -1.50 -7.61 10.76
N LYS A 172 -2.13 -8.43 11.60
CA LYS A 172 -2.71 -8.03 12.89
C LYS A 172 -3.60 -6.77 12.81
N GLY A 173 -4.39 -6.65 11.74
CA GLY A 173 -5.29 -5.51 11.53
C GLY A 173 -4.62 -4.22 11.05
N ASN A 174 -3.30 -4.24 10.80
CA ASN A 174 -2.53 -3.11 10.27
C ASN A 174 -1.99 -3.40 8.88
N THR A 175 -1.67 -2.36 8.12
CA THR A 175 -1.03 -2.53 6.79
C THR A 175 0.39 -2.02 6.80
N TYR A 176 1.30 -2.82 6.25
CA TYR A 176 2.73 -2.58 6.18
C TYR A 176 3.19 -2.46 4.73
N TRP A 177 4.05 -1.48 4.43
CA TRP A 177 4.67 -1.29 3.12
C TRP A 177 6.17 -1.17 3.25
N TYR A 178 6.88 -1.62 2.22
CA TYR A 178 8.26 -1.22 1.99
C TYR A 178 8.26 0.18 1.34
N ALA A 179 9.05 1.10 1.89
CA ALA A 179 9.18 2.46 1.43
C ALA A 179 10.64 2.89 1.39
N GLN A 180 10.97 3.78 0.46
CA GLN A 180 12.30 4.39 0.33
C GLN A 180 12.17 5.91 0.45
N GLU A 181 13.17 6.57 1.02
CA GLU A 181 13.26 8.03 1.04
C GLU A 181 13.36 8.60 -0.38
N LYS A 182 12.75 9.76 -0.63
CA LYS A 182 12.69 10.39 -1.97
C LYS A 182 14.05 10.99 -2.35
N LEU A 183 14.47 10.81 -3.61
CA LEU A 183 15.66 11.48 -4.15
C LEU A 183 15.37 12.96 -4.42
N ASP A 184 16.21 13.85 -3.89
CA ASP A 184 16.27 15.24 -4.31
C ASP A 184 16.86 15.32 -5.73
N LEU A 185 16.00 15.34 -6.75
CA LEU A 185 16.37 15.45 -8.16
C LEU A 185 17.02 16.81 -8.55
N ASN A 186 17.12 17.74 -7.59
CA ASN A 186 17.70 19.07 -7.77
C ASN A 186 19.22 19.11 -7.52
N GLY A 187 19.84 18.01 -7.09
CA GLY A 187 21.29 17.87 -6.91
C GLY A 187 21.98 17.14 -8.07
N PRO A 188 23.34 17.16 -8.15
CA PRO A 188 24.05 16.28 -9.08
C PRO A 188 23.68 14.82 -8.82
N PRO A 189 23.68 13.94 -9.84
CA PRO A 189 23.33 12.52 -9.70
C PRO A 189 24.39 11.80 -8.87
N GLU A 190 24.32 11.96 -7.55
CA GLU A 190 25.06 11.16 -6.59
C GLU A 190 24.23 9.90 -6.31
N ILE A 191 24.85 8.73 -6.47
CA ILE A 191 24.31 7.44 -6.05
C ILE A 191 24.34 7.43 -4.51
N LYS A 192 23.34 8.05 -3.88
CA LYS A 192 23.18 7.99 -2.42
C LYS A 192 22.41 6.72 -2.05
N GLU A 193 22.90 6.01 -1.04
CA GLU A 193 22.14 4.99 -0.34
C GLU A 193 20.93 5.67 0.31
N LEU A 194 19.74 5.45 -0.22
CA LEU A 194 18.51 5.95 0.39
C LEU A 194 18.15 5.03 1.56
N PRO A 195 17.80 5.58 2.74
CA PRO A 195 17.36 4.75 3.84
C PRO A 195 16.03 4.09 3.50
N ASP A 196 16.04 2.76 3.51
CA ASP A 196 14.86 1.92 3.35
C ASP A 196 14.21 1.63 4.70
N PHE A 197 12.88 1.57 4.72
CA PHE A 197 12.15 1.26 5.94
C PHE A 197 10.81 0.58 5.65
N LEU A 198 10.25 -0.03 6.70
CA LEU A 198 8.86 -0.44 6.73
C LEU A 198 8.00 0.71 7.23
N LEU A 199 6.93 1.03 6.50
CA LEU A 199 5.90 1.97 6.90
C LEU A 199 4.66 1.20 7.34
N CYS A 200 4.14 1.50 8.53
CA CYS A 200 2.91 0.91 9.04
C CYS A 200 1.80 1.94 9.04
N PHE A 201 0.61 1.59 8.55
CA PHE A 201 -0.63 2.31 8.85
C PHE A 201 -1.36 1.55 9.95
N ASP A 202 -1.46 2.18 11.12
CA ASP A 202 -2.18 1.65 12.26
C ASP A 202 -3.66 2.02 12.16
N PHE A 203 -4.52 1.03 11.91
CA PHE A 203 -5.97 1.28 11.81
C PHE A 203 -6.60 1.58 13.17
N THR A 204 -5.94 1.24 14.28
CA THR A 204 -6.45 1.56 15.62
C THR A 204 -6.33 3.05 15.91
N THR A 205 -5.24 3.67 15.45
CA THR A 205 -4.98 5.09 15.66
C THR A 205 -5.23 5.94 14.42
N GLU A 206 -5.60 5.31 13.30
CA GLU A 206 -5.81 5.90 11.97
C GLU A 206 -4.63 6.77 11.52
N ARG A 207 -3.40 6.34 11.83
CA ARG A 207 -2.17 7.10 11.58
C ARG A 207 -1.05 6.22 11.06
N PHE A 208 -0.14 6.83 10.32
CA PHE A 208 1.15 6.21 10.01
C PHE A 208 2.03 6.14 11.26
N GLY A 209 2.58 4.96 11.51
CA GLY A 209 3.58 4.72 12.54
C GLY A 209 4.97 5.26 12.15
N PRO A 210 5.94 5.18 13.06
CA PRO A 210 7.32 5.57 12.78
C PRO A 210 7.95 4.69 11.68
N ARG A 211 9.03 5.17 11.07
CA ARG A 211 9.85 4.39 10.13
C ARG A 211 10.44 3.19 10.86
N LEU A 212 10.01 1.98 10.48
CA LEU A 212 10.46 0.74 11.10
C LEU A 212 11.71 0.21 10.38
N PRO A 213 12.81 -0.08 11.10
CA PRO A 213 14.06 -0.49 10.47
C PRO A 213 13.97 -1.86 9.79
N LEU A 214 14.53 -1.97 8.60
CA LEU A 214 14.74 -3.24 7.90
C LEU A 214 16.04 -3.91 8.37
N PRO A 215 16.18 -5.23 8.22
CA PRO A 215 17.39 -5.96 8.62
C PRO A 215 18.53 -5.84 7.59
N PHE A 216 18.36 -4.99 6.57
CA PHE A 216 19.28 -4.78 5.46
C PHE A 216 19.07 -3.38 4.86
N ASN A 217 20.02 -2.96 4.02
CA ASN A 217 19.89 -1.83 3.10
C ASN A 217 19.76 -2.41 1.68
N ALA A 218 18.77 -1.97 0.90
CA ALA A 218 18.63 -2.34 -0.50
C ALA A 218 19.23 -1.25 -1.41
N PHE A 219 19.72 -1.65 -2.58
CA PHE A 219 20.23 -0.75 -3.59
C PHE A 219 19.24 -0.57 -4.73
N PHE A 220 19.46 0.45 -5.56
CA PHE A 220 18.68 0.65 -6.77
C PHE A 220 18.70 -0.60 -7.66
N GLY A 221 17.51 -1.16 -7.92
CA GLY A 221 17.32 -2.38 -8.71
C GLY A 221 17.21 -3.68 -7.89
N ASP A 222 17.44 -3.64 -6.58
CA ASP A 222 17.14 -4.77 -5.70
C ASP A 222 15.62 -5.00 -5.60
N ILE A 223 15.22 -6.25 -5.39
CA ILE A 223 13.81 -6.62 -5.30
C ILE A 223 13.50 -6.91 -3.84
N VAL A 224 12.54 -6.17 -3.29
CA VAL A 224 12.02 -6.36 -1.93
C VAL A 224 10.55 -6.75 -1.99
N THR A 225 10.20 -7.87 -1.36
CA THR A 225 8.80 -8.32 -1.24
C THR A 225 8.47 -8.70 0.19
N LEU A 226 7.23 -8.46 0.60
CA LEU A 226 6.69 -8.80 1.93
C LEU A 226 5.75 -10.01 1.84
N SER A 227 5.73 -10.82 2.89
CA SER A 227 4.77 -11.92 3.08
C SER A 227 4.39 -12.02 4.56
N SER A 228 3.20 -12.53 4.85
CA SER A 228 2.88 -13.01 6.20
C SER A 228 3.51 -14.39 6.43
N VAL A 229 3.81 -14.69 7.69
CA VAL A 229 4.15 -16.03 8.18
C VAL A 229 3.16 -16.35 9.29
N GLY A 230 2.21 -17.23 8.98
CA GLY A 230 1.01 -17.39 9.79
C GLY A 230 0.22 -16.08 9.89
N GLU A 231 -0.41 -15.86 11.04
CA GLU A 231 -1.22 -14.65 11.30
C GLU A 231 -0.47 -13.59 12.12
N GLU A 232 0.75 -13.90 12.58
CA GLU A 232 1.42 -13.09 13.60
C GLU A 232 2.75 -12.46 13.18
N GLN A 233 3.40 -13.00 12.16
CA GLN A 233 4.75 -12.62 11.77
C GLN A 233 4.81 -12.11 10.34
N LEU A 234 5.81 -11.27 10.09
CA LEU A 234 6.12 -10.72 8.77
C LEU A 234 7.42 -11.35 8.27
N ALA A 235 7.46 -11.72 7.01
CA ALA A 235 8.66 -12.08 6.29
C ALA A 235 8.97 -11.06 5.21
N VAL A 236 10.27 -10.82 5.00
CA VAL A 236 10.78 -9.98 3.92
C VAL A 236 11.79 -10.77 3.10
N LEU A 237 11.66 -10.69 1.79
CA LEU A 237 12.59 -11.25 0.82
C LEU A 237 13.35 -10.11 0.15
N LEU A 238 14.68 -10.17 0.18
CA LEU A 238 15.58 -9.33 -0.59
C LEU A 238 16.26 -10.19 -1.65
N GLN A 239 16.12 -9.80 -2.91
CA GLN A 239 16.96 -10.32 -4.00
C GLN A 239 17.89 -9.22 -4.49
N ARG A 240 19.21 -9.46 -4.34
CA ARG A 240 20.22 -8.51 -4.82
C ARG A 240 20.43 -8.62 -6.31
N CYS A 241 20.44 -7.48 -7.00
CA CYS A 241 20.68 -7.40 -8.45
C CYS A 241 22.18 -7.31 -8.81
N THR A 242 23.05 -6.94 -7.86
CA THR A 242 24.50 -6.76 -8.06
C THR A 242 25.35 -7.63 -7.13
N SER A 243 26.68 -7.63 -7.34
CA SER A 243 27.66 -8.51 -6.65
C SER A 243 27.65 -8.34 -5.11
N PRO A 244 27.72 -9.44 -4.31
CA PRO A 244 27.92 -10.81 -4.73
C PRO A 244 26.63 -11.47 -5.25
N ALA A 245 26.81 -12.27 -6.30
CA ALA A 245 25.84 -12.99 -7.14
C ALA A 245 24.42 -13.14 -6.60
N PHE A 246 23.41 -12.70 -7.37
CA PHE A 246 21.96 -12.98 -7.28
C PHE A 246 21.50 -13.71 -6.02
N THR A 247 21.75 -13.13 -4.84
CA THR A 247 21.45 -13.80 -3.57
C THR A 247 20.03 -13.46 -3.17
N VAL A 248 19.27 -14.49 -2.80
CA VAL A 248 17.96 -14.34 -2.19
C VAL A 248 18.13 -14.56 -0.70
N ASN A 249 17.81 -13.52 0.06
CA ASN A 249 17.84 -13.55 1.51
C ASN A 249 16.42 -13.32 2.04
N ILE A 250 16.02 -14.12 3.02
CA ILE A 250 14.71 -14.03 3.65
C ILE A 250 14.91 -13.85 5.15
N TRP A 251 14.21 -12.87 5.73
CA TRP A 251 14.14 -12.64 7.16
C TRP A 251 12.70 -12.76 7.63
N ILE A 252 12.53 -13.20 8.87
CA ILE A 252 11.25 -13.30 9.55
C ILE A 252 11.32 -12.47 10.82
N THR A 253 10.27 -11.73 11.15
CA THR A 253 10.19 -10.95 12.38
C THR A 253 10.15 -11.86 13.60
N SER A 254 10.92 -11.54 14.64
CA SER A 254 10.71 -12.09 15.99
C SER A 254 9.58 -11.35 16.70
N LYS A 255 9.43 -10.06 16.42
CA LYS A 255 8.39 -9.19 16.96
C LYS A 255 7.99 -8.15 15.91
N ILE A 256 6.70 -7.89 15.77
CA ILE A 256 6.14 -6.83 14.93
C ILE A 256 4.96 -6.17 15.64
N GLU A 257 5.05 -4.84 15.76
CA GLU A 257 4.06 -3.92 16.33
C GLU A 257 3.97 -2.69 15.41
N PRO A 258 2.94 -1.84 15.53
CA PRO A 258 2.81 -0.65 14.68
C PRO A 258 3.98 0.33 14.78
N ASN A 259 4.67 0.36 15.92
CA ASN A 259 5.74 1.29 16.24
C ASN A 259 7.12 0.64 16.47
N ALA A 260 7.21 -0.69 16.40
CA ALA A 260 8.45 -1.41 16.64
C ALA A 260 8.53 -2.71 15.83
N VAL A 261 9.72 -3.01 15.31
CA VAL A 261 10.02 -4.29 14.64
C VAL A 261 11.32 -4.87 15.16
N SER A 262 11.38 -6.20 15.24
CA SER A 262 12.60 -6.93 15.51
C SER A 262 12.67 -8.16 14.62
N TRP A 263 13.86 -8.43 14.11
CA TRP A 263 14.10 -9.48 13.12
C TRP A 263 14.82 -10.67 13.76
N ARG A 264 14.47 -11.88 13.33
CA ARG A 264 15.28 -13.08 13.58
C ARG A 264 16.53 -13.04 12.69
N ASN A 265 17.49 -13.89 13.00
CA ASN A 265 18.60 -14.17 12.08
C ASN A 265 18.06 -14.62 10.71
N VAL A 266 18.87 -14.44 9.67
CA VAL A 266 18.52 -14.81 8.28
C VAL A 266 17.91 -16.21 8.27
N PHE A 267 16.68 -16.31 7.77
CA PHE A 267 15.93 -17.56 7.73
C PHE A 267 16.42 -18.45 6.59
N LEU A 268 16.58 -17.87 5.40
CA LEU A 268 17.12 -18.52 4.21
C LEU A 268 18.05 -17.56 3.48
N SER A 269 19.20 -18.08 3.04
CA SER A 269 20.14 -17.39 2.13
C SER A 269 20.56 -18.36 1.06
N VAL A 270 20.24 -18.05 -0.21
CA VAL A 270 20.53 -18.93 -1.34
C VAL A 270 21.14 -18.13 -2.48
N ASP A 271 22.26 -18.63 -3.00
CA ASP A 271 22.87 -18.15 -4.24
C ASP A 271 22.07 -18.69 -5.43
N MET A 272 21.47 -17.81 -6.22
CA MET A 272 20.68 -18.18 -7.40
C MET A 272 21.55 -18.41 -8.64
N LYS A 273 22.86 -18.12 -8.61
CA LYS A 273 23.78 -18.30 -9.74
C LYS A 273 23.83 -19.74 -10.29
N PRO A 274 23.92 -20.81 -9.47
CA PRO A 274 23.82 -22.19 -9.98
C PRO A 274 22.40 -22.59 -10.40
N LEU A 275 21.38 -21.78 -10.11
CA LEU A 275 19.95 -22.12 -10.21
C LEU A 275 19.26 -21.50 -11.44
N ILE A 276 19.98 -21.36 -12.57
CA ILE A 276 19.43 -21.05 -13.91
C ILE A 276 19.28 -19.55 -14.23
N GLY A 277 20.09 -18.64 -13.65
CA GLY A 277 20.16 -17.25 -14.14
C GLY A 277 18.83 -16.48 -14.14
N THR A 278 17.85 -16.93 -13.37
CA THR A 278 16.52 -16.33 -13.27
C THR A 278 16.50 -15.33 -12.13
N LEU A 279 16.53 -14.03 -12.46
CA LEU A 279 16.06 -13.00 -11.54
C LEU A 279 14.54 -13.13 -11.41
N PHE A 280 14.02 -13.03 -10.18
CA PHE A 280 12.59 -12.91 -10.01
C PHE A 280 12.12 -11.61 -10.67
N SER A 281 10.89 -11.59 -11.15
CA SER A 281 10.33 -10.37 -11.72
C SER A 281 10.19 -9.28 -10.68
N MET A 282 10.64 -8.08 -11.03
CA MET A 282 10.29 -6.84 -10.33
C MET A 282 8.76 -6.69 -10.18
N PHE A 283 7.98 -7.35 -11.05
CA PHE A 283 6.53 -7.38 -11.02
C PHE A 283 5.92 -8.66 -10.42
N GLY A 284 6.73 -9.67 -10.12
CA GLY A 284 6.30 -11.04 -9.87
C GLY A 284 7.15 -11.71 -8.83
N GLY A 285 6.56 -11.94 -7.66
CA GLY A 285 7.29 -12.54 -6.56
C GLY A 285 6.52 -12.57 -5.26
N SER A 286 5.19 -12.73 -5.24
CA SER A 286 4.57 -13.05 -3.95
C SER A 286 5.16 -14.38 -3.48
N PHE A 287 5.63 -14.43 -2.24
CA PHE A 287 6.22 -15.62 -1.67
C PHE A 287 5.49 -15.99 -0.39
N PHE A 288 5.70 -17.21 0.08
CA PHE A 288 5.39 -17.60 1.45
C PHE A 288 6.50 -18.50 1.98
N VAL A 289 6.51 -18.68 3.29
CA VAL A 289 7.51 -19.48 3.99
C VAL A 289 6.82 -20.57 4.78
N ASP A 290 7.41 -21.76 4.75
CA ASP A 290 7.11 -22.87 5.66
C ASP A 290 8.28 -23.00 6.65
N GLU A 291 8.06 -22.55 7.89
CA GLU A 291 9.10 -22.55 8.93
C GLU A 291 9.47 -23.97 9.38
N GLU A 292 8.51 -24.91 9.39
CA GLU A 292 8.75 -26.30 9.80
C GLU A 292 9.66 -27.01 8.80
N LYS A 293 9.35 -26.87 7.51
CA LYS A 293 10.14 -27.47 6.42
C LYS A 293 11.37 -26.65 6.06
N LYS A 294 11.52 -25.43 6.57
CA LYS A 294 12.59 -24.48 6.26
C LYS A 294 12.72 -24.23 4.75
N VAL A 295 11.58 -23.96 4.11
CA VAL A 295 11.51 -23.65 2.67
C VAL A 295 10.73 -22.36 2.43
N ALA A 296 11.06 -21.67 1.35
CA ALA A 296 10.27 -20.58 0.81
C ALA A 296 9.78 -20.96 -0.58
N VAL A 297 8.55 -20.56 -0.90
CA VAL A 297 7.97 -20.73 -2.24
C VAL A 297 7.75 -19.36 -2.82
N VAL A 298 8.41 -19.06 -3.92
CA VAL A 298 8.31 -17.79 -4.65
C VAL A 298 7.50 -18.02 -5.92
N LEU A 299 6.42 -17.27 -6.12
CA LEU A 299 5.61 -17.32 -7.33
C LEU A 299 6.13 -16.32 -8.36
N ASP A 300 6.42 -16.79 -9.57
CA ASP A 300 6.88 -15.95 -10.68
C ASP A 300 6.40 -16.52 -12.03
N LYS A 301 6.92 -15.97 -13.13
CA LYS A 301 6.68 -16.43 -14.50
C LYS A 301 7.92 -17.11 -15.08
N ASP A 302 7.70 -18.21 -15.80
CA ASP A 302 8.77 -18.82 -16.60
C ASP A 302 9.13 -17.89 -17.77
N ARG A 303 10.40 -17.46 -17.82
CA ARG A 303 10.95 -16.59 -18.85
C ARG A 303 11.63 -17.35 -19.98
N GLY A 304 11.73 -18.68 -19.90
CA GLY A 304 12.52 -19.47 -20.84
C GLY A 304 11.89 -19.68 -22.22
N LYS A 305 10.58 -19.97 -22.28
CA LYS A 305 9.97 -20.58 -23.49
C LYS A 305 9.06 -19.69 -24.34
N SER A 306 8.55 -18.58 -23.81
CA SER A 306 7.58 -17.73 -24.53
C SER A 306 7.78 -16.25 -24.21
N PHE A 307 7.69 -15.40 -25.23
CA PHE A 307 7.64 -13.95 -25.06
C PHE A 307 6.34 -13.42 -25.68
N PRO A 308 5.47 -12.76 -24.90
CA PRO A 308 5.60 -12.44 -23.47
C PRO A 308 5.45 -13.67 -22.56
N PRO A 309 6.06 -13.69 -21.35
CA PRO A 309 5.97 -14.82 -20.43
C PRO A 309 4.53 -14.96 -19.87
N THR A 310 3.85 -16.03 -20.26
CA THR A 310 2.47 -16.33 -19.83
C THR A 310 2.38 -17.48 -18.84
N ARG A 311 3.43 -18.30 -18.71
CA ARG A 311 3.42 -19.50 -17.86
C ARG A 311 3.84 -19.17 -16.44
N ASN A 312 2.98 -19.48 -15.47
CA ASN A 312 3.21 -19.28 -14.05
C ASN A 312 4.03 -20.43 -13.47
N ILE A 313 4.92 -20.12 -12.53
CA ILE A 313 5.78 -21.10 -11.85
C ILE A 313 5.82 -20.82 -10.36
N ALA A 314 6.02 -21.87 -9.57
CA ALA A 314 6.42 -21.80 -8.18
C ALA A 314 7.87 -22.29 -8.05
N CYS A 315 8.73 -21.42 -7.52
CA CYS A 315 10.11 -21.74 -7.20
C CYS A 315 10.20 -22.07 -5.71
N ILE A 316 10.45 -23.35 -5.39
CA ILE A 316 10.68 -23.82 -4.03
C ILE A 316 12.17 -23.72 -3.75
N ILE A 317 12.51 -22.92 -2.74
CA ILE A 317 13.88 -22.63 -2.30
C ILE A 317 14.04 -23.16 -0.88
N GLY A 318 15.11 -23.88 -0.61
CA GLY A 318 15.41 -24.39 0.72
C GLY A 318 16.90 -24.26 1.06
N ASN A 319 17.25 -24.71 2.26
CA ASN A 319 18.64 -24.72 2.71
C ASN A 319 19.55 -25.57 1.81
N ASN A 320 20.85 -25.27 1.87
CA ASN A 320 21.91 -25.96 1.13
C ASN A 320 21.75 -25.90 -0.41
N GLY A 321 21.13 -24.83 -0.92
CA GLY A 321 20.91 -24.64 -2.35
C GLY A 321 19.81 -25.52 -2.93
N TYR A 322 18.92 -26.07 -2.09
CA TYR A 322 17.75 -26.79 -2.59
C TYR A 322 16.88 -25.86 -3.44
N PHE A 323 16.62 -26.30 -4.67
CA PHE A 323 15.80 -25.56 -5.62
C PHE A 323 14.97 -26.51 -6.45
N LYS A 324 13.67 -26.23 -6.53
CA LYS A 324 12.74 -26.96 -7.38
C LYS A 324 11.75 -26.00 -8.01
N GLN A 325 11.63 -26.07 -9.33
CA GLN A 325 10.61 -25.34 -10.08
C GLN A 325 9.38 -26.22 -10.29
N VAL A 326 8.20 -25.67 -10.07
CA VAL A 326 6.91 -26.32 -10.29
C VAL A 326 6.11 -25.47 -11.28
N ASP A 327 5.59 -26.11 -12.31
CA ASP A 327 4.73 -25.48 -13.31
C ASP A 327 3.32 -25.29 -12.75
N LEU A 328 2.81 -24.06 -12.81
CA LEU A 328 1.46 -23.70 -12.35
C LEU A 328 0.49 -23.48 -13.52
N GLY A 329 0.95 -23.68 -14.76
CA GLY A 329 0.13 -23.54 -15.96
C GLY A 329 0.16 -22.13 -16.56
N GLU A 330 -0.63 -21.95 -17.62
CA GLU A 330 -0.68 -20.70 -18.38
C GLU A 330 -1.69 -19.70 -17.81
N SER A 331 -1.37 -18.42 -17.97
CA SER A 331 -2.25 -17.30 -17.64
C SER A 331 -2.66 -16.54 -18.89
N ILE A 332 -3.79 -15.86 -18.80
CA ILE A 332 -4.45 -15.14 -19.91
C ILE A 332 -3.59 -13.98 -20.42
N GLY A 333 -2.62 -13.48 -19.64
CA GLY A 333 -1.73 -12.42 -20.07
C GLY A 333 -0.44 -12.31 -19.26
N LYS A 334 0.52 -11.54 -19.80
CA LYS A 334 1.85 -11.30 -19.20
C LYS A 334 1.79 -10.79 -17.77
N TRP A 335 0.84 -9.90 -17.48
CA TRP A 335 0.72 -9.19 -16.21
C TRP A 335 -0.12 -9.92 -15.15
N CYS A 336 -0.68 -11.08 -15.50
CA CYS A 336 -1.46 -11.91 -14.58
C CYS A 336 -0.53 -12.82 -13.75
N TYR A 337 0.09 -12.25 -12.71
CA TYR A 337 0.91 -13.00 -11.76
C TYR A 337 0.05 -13.75 -10.74
N SER A 338 0.44 -14.97 -10.41
CA SER A 338 -0.12 -15.70 -9.27
C SER A 338 0.26 -14.98 -7.98
N ILE A 339 -0.74 -14.69 -7.14
CA ILE A 339 -0.56 -13.98 -5.89
C ILE A 339 -0.81 -14.96 -4.75
N VAL A 340 0.13 -15.05 -3.82
CA VAL A 340 -0.11 -15.69 -2.53
C VAL A 340 -1.01 -14.76 -1.73
N CYS A 341 -2.22 -15.20 -1.42
CA CYS A 341 -3.08 -14.46 -0.50
C CYS A 341 -2.43 -14.52 0.90
N PRO A 342 -2.19 -13.37 1.57
CA PRO A 342 -1.72 -13.35 2.96
C PRO A 342 -2.77 -13.85 3.96
N TYR A 343 -3.96 -14.20 3.47
CA TYR A 343 -5.05 -14.80 4.24
C TYR A 343 -4.86 -16.31 4.30
N VAL A 344 -4.63 -16.84 5.51
CA VAL A 344 -4.79 -18.27 5.78
C VAL A 344 -6.30 -18.50 5.93
N PRO A 345 -7.01 -19.10 4.96
CA PRO A 345 -8.39 -19.48 5.20
C PRO A 345 -8.39 -20.54 6.30
N SER A 346 -9.06 -20.25 7.41
CA SER A 346 -9.52 -21.29 8.32
C SER A 346 -10.48 -22.18 7.54
N SER A 347 -9.96 -23.28 6.99
CA SER A 347 -10.77 -24.21 6.21
C SER A 347 -11.73 -24.94 7.14
N LEU A 348 -13.02 -24.66 6.98
CA LEU A 348 -14.10 -25.36 7.67
C LEU A 348 -14.78 -26.27 6.63
N GLN A 349 -14.59 -27.59 6.75
CA GLN A 349 -15.29 -28.56 5.92
C GLN A 349 -16.78 -28.51 6.26
N ILE A 350 -17.58 -27.93 5.36
CA ILE A 350 -19.04 -28.00 5.45
C ILE A 350 -19.47 -29.29 4.75
N THR A 351 -19.72 -30.34 5.54
CA THR A 351 -20.35 -31.57 5.04
C THR A 351 -21.83 -31.29 4.79
N ARG A 352 -22.22 -31.06 3.54
CA ARG A 352 -23.64 -31.09 3.16
C ARG A 352 -24.04 -32.54 2.87
N GLN A 353 -24.90 -33.11 3.72
CA GLN A 353 -25.65 -34.30 3.33
C GLN A 353 -26.82 -33.85 2.46
N LEU A 354 -26.92 -34.42 1.25
CA LEU A 354 -28.16 -34.35 0.47
C LEU A 354 -29.13 -35.35 1.09
N GLU A 355 -30.17 -34.84 1.77
CA GLU A 355 -31.35 -35.65 2.04
C GLU A 355 -32.21 -35.66 0.77
N GLU A 356 -32.37 -36.83 0.18
CA GLU A 356 -33.41 -37.08 -0.83
C GLU A 356 -34.78 -36.92 -0.16
N HIS A 357 -35.48 -35.83 -0.48
CA HIS A 357 -36.92 -35.79 -0.34
C HIS A 357 -37.52 -36.52 -1.54
N THR A 358 -37.87 -37.80 -1.33
CA THR A 358 -38.79 -38.51 -2.24
C THR A 358 -40.20 -37.93 -2.13
N PRO A 359 -40.92 -37.83 -3.26
CA PRO A 359 -42.14 -37.02 -3.42
C PRO A 359 -43.37 -37.54 -2.67
#